data_AF-A0A3B8XZJ3-F1
#
_entry.id   AF-A0A3B8XZJ3-F1
#
_cell.length_a   1.000
_cell.length_b   1.000
_cell.length_c   1.000
_cell.angle_alpha   90.00
_cell.angle_beta   90.00
_cell.angle_gamma   90.00
#
_symmetry.space_group_name_H-M   'P 1'
#
loop_
_entity.id
_entity.type
_entity.pdbx_description
1 polymer ?
#
loop_
_entity_poly.entity_id
_entity_poly.type
_entity_poly.pdbx_seq_one_letter_code
_entity_poly.pdbx_strand_id
1 'polypeptide(L)'
;MKWVYLAAGMALFVKILIMPNPAAEWEEVSIVDTIVADTGVPNAVSGIIFRNRVYDTIFEVVVFTIAVLGVGFLLANETPTETVYQFSDRPSIILARLGATISAIVSIELAIRGHLSP
;
A
#
# COMPACT_ATOMS: atom_id res chain seq x y z
N MET A 1 39.64 43.91 -20.94
CA MET A 1 38.39 43.91 -20.15
C MET A 1 37.32 42.98 -20.74
N LYS A 2 36.78 43.21 -21.95
CA LYS A 2 35.70 42.38 -22.54
C LYS A 2 36.04 40.87 -22.68
N TRP A 3 37.28 40.55 -23.08
CA TRP A 3 37.76 39.17 -23.20
C TRP A 3 37.83 38.41 -21.88
N VAL A 4 38.08 39.11 -20.76
CA VAL A 4 38.11 38.51 -19.42
C VAL A 4 36.70 38.11 -18.99
N TYR A 5 35.70 38.94 -19.27
CA TYR A 5 34.29 38.60 -19.01
C TYR A 5 33.82 37.43 -19.86
N LEU A 6 34.27 37.33 -21.12
CA LEU A 6 33.93 36.23 -22.01
C LEU A 6 34.55 34.91 -21.52
N ALA A 7 35.83 34.95 -21.12
CA ALA A 7 36.50 33.79 -20.52
C ALA A 7 35.86 33.36 -19.20
N ALA A 8 35.48 34.32 -18.34
CA ALA A 8 34.80 34.04 -17.07
C ALA A 8 33.40 33.43 -17.29
N GLY A 9 32.65 33.92 -18.27
CA GLY A 9 31.36 33.35 -18.66
C GLY A 9 31.51 31.91 -19.15
N MET A 10 32.47 31.65 -20.05
CA MET A 10 32.78 30.30 -20.54
C MET A 10 33.16 29.36 -19.40
N ALA A 11 34.03 29.80 -18.49
CA ALA A 11 34.46 29.03 -17.33
C ALA A 11 33.28 28.69 -16.39
N LEU A 12 32.32 29.60 -16.24
CA LEU A 12 31.12 29.37 -15.44
C LEU A 12 30.22 28.30 -16.06
N PHE A 13 30.00 28.34 -17.38
CA PHE A 13 29.25 27.29 -18.07
C PHE A 13 29.94 25.93 -18.02
N VAL A 14 31.26 25.88 -18.20
CA VAL A 14 32.05 24.65 -18.06
C VAL A 14 31.98 24.11 -16.63
N LYS A 15 32.04 24.97 -15.62
CA LYS A 15 31.89 24.57 -14.21
C LYS A 15 30.53 23.95 -13.95
N ILE A 16 29.45 24.50 -14.50
CA ILE A 16 28.10 23.93 -14.36
C ILE A 16 28.01 22.57 -15.06
N LEU A 17 28.67 22.39 -16.21
CA LEU A 17 28.68 21.11 -16.94
C LEU A 17 29.44 20.00 -16.21
N ILE A 18 30.50 20.34 -15.47
CA ILE A 18 31.32 19.40 -14.70
C ILE A 18 30.79 19.21 -13.27
N MET A 19 29.89 20.07 -12.81
CA MET A 19 29.33 19.99 -11.47
C MET A 19 28.55 18.67 -11.33
N PRO A 20 28.89 17.81 -10.35
CA PRO A 20 28.14 16.59 -10.09
C PRO A 20 26.67 16.95 -9.88
N ASN A 21 25.77 16.23 -10.56
CA ASN A 21 24.35 16.34 -10.32
C ASN A 21 23.94 15.29 -9.28
N PRO A 22 23.87 15.63 -7.98
CA PRO A 22 23.50 14.68 -6.94
C PRO A 22 22.10 14.09 -7.15
N ALA A 23 21.21 14.76 -7.91
CA ALA A 23 19.89 14.21 -8.24
C ALA A 23 19.94 13.10 -9.30
N ALA A 24 20.95 13.07 -10.17
CA ALA A 24 21.13 11.99 -11.15
C ALA A 24 21.72 10.72 -10.49
N GLU A 25 22.51 10.86 -9.43
CA GLU A 25 23.01 9.71 -8.64
C GLU A 25 21.89 8.95 -7.92
N TRP A 26 20.73 9.59 -7.70
CA TRP A 26 19.57 8.95 -7.07
C TRP A 26 18.74 8.13 -8.06
N GLU A 27 18.95 8.29 -9.38
CA GLU A 27 18.29 7.45 -10.40
C GLU A 27 18.86 6.03 -10.44
N GLU A 28 20.09 5.80 -9.96
CA GLU A 28 20.73 4.48 -9.95
C GLU A 28 20.30 3.61 -8.75
N VAL A 29 19.76 4.22 -7.68
CA VAL A 29 19.27 3.48 -6.52
C VAL A 29 17.83 3.06 -6.77
N SER A 30 17.65 1.79 -7.13
CA SER A 30 16.32 1.18 -7.13
C SER A 30 15.76 1.23 -5.70
N ILE A 31 14.84 2.17 -5.48
CA ILE A 31 14.17 2.40 -4.20
C ILE A 31 13.52 1.10 -3.72
N VAL A 32 12.93 0.34 -4.64
CA VAL A 32 12.30 -0.95 -4.36
C VAL A 32 13.34 -1.96 -3.87
N ASP A 33 14.47 -2.11 -4.56
CA ASP A 33 15.50 -3.09 -4.17
C ASP A 33 16.13 -2.74 -2.82
N THR A 34 16.32 -1.45 -2.55
CA THR A 34 16.80 -0.95 -1.26
C THR A 34 15.83 -1.30 -0.13
N ILE A 35 14.52 -1.07 -0.35
CA ILE A 35 13.48 -1.41 0.64
C ILE A 35 13.42 -2.92 0.86
N VAL A 36 13.47 -3.73 -0.20
CA VAL A 36 13.46 -5.19 -0.10
C VAL A 36 14.69 -5.68 0.67
N ALA A 37 15.88 -5.13 0.39
CA ALA A 37 17.11 -5.47 1.09
C ALA A 37 17.07 -5.08 2.58
N ASP A 38 16.60 -3.86 2.89
CA ASP A 38 16.54 -3.34 4.27
C ASP A 38 15.48 -4.06 5.11
N THR A 39 14.32 -4.34 4.52
CA THR A 39 13.18 -4.96 5.22
C THR A 39 13.30 -6.48 5.31
N GLY A 40 14.01 -7.12 4.37
CA GLY A 40 14.06 -8.58 4.23
C GLY A 40 12.73 -9.18 3.73
N VAL A 41 11.81 -8.35 3.23
CA VAL A 41 10.48 -8.76 2.77
C VAL A 41 10.40 -8.58 1.25
N PRO A 42 10.09 -9.64 0.48
CA PRO A 42 10.01 -9.55 -0.98
C PRO A 42 8.96 -8.56 -1.48
N ASN A 43 7.82 -8.47 -0.78
CA ASN A 43 6.82 -7.46 -1.05
C ASN A 43 7.22 -6.13 -0.40
N ALA A 44 7.75 -5.21 -1.22
CA ALA A 44 8.18 -3.89 -0.77
C ALA A 44 7.06 -3.09 -0.09
N VAL A 45 5.80 -3.23 -0.52
CA VAL A 45 4.66 -2.53 0.10
C VAL A 45 4.43 -3.04 1.51
N SER A 46 4.36 -4.37 1.68
CA SER A 46 4.26 -4.99 3.01
C SER A 46 5.45 -4.60 3.90
N GLY A 47 6.66 -4.53 3.34
CA GLY A 47 7.85 -4.04 4.03
C GLY A 47 7.69 -2.60 4.56
N ILE A 48 7.22 -1.66 3.73
CA ILE A 48 6.97 -0.27 4.13
C ILE A 48 5.89 -0.20 5.22
N ILE A 49 4.76 -0.86 4.99
CA ILE A 49 3.58 -0.78 5.86
C ILE A 49 3.91 -1.35 7.26
N PHE A 50 4.57 -2.50 7.34
CA PHE A 50 4.87 -3.13 8.63
C PHE A 50 6.13 -2.59 9.33
N ARG A 51 7.11 -2.03 8.61
CA ARG A 51 8.35 -1.54 9.21
C ARG A 51 8.40 -0.03 9.39
N ASN A 52 7.97 0.74 8.39
CA ASN A 52 8.14 2.19 8.36
C ASN A 52 6.85 2.93 8.72
N ARG A 53 5.68 2.34 8.45
CA ARG A 53 4.36 2.97 8.64
C ARG A 53 3.41 2.13 9.48
N VAL A 54 3.94 1.35 10.43
CA VAL A 54 3.14 0.44 11.26
C VAL A 54 2.02 1.16 12.03
N TYR A 55 2.28 2.39 12.46
CA TYR A 55 1.28 3.21 13.14
C TYR A 55 0.08 3.50 12.26
N ASP A 56 0.28 3.76 10.96
CA ASP A 56 -0.82 4.04 10.04
C ASP A 56 -1.73 2.81 9.90
N THR A 57 -1.16 1.60 9.87
CA THR A 57 -1.91 0.33 9.84
C THR A 57 -2.63 0.03 11.15
N ILE A 58 -2.00 0.30 12.30
CA ILE A 58 -2.65 0.13 13.60
C ILE A 58 -3.84 1.08 13.70
N PHE A 59 -3.67 2.35 13.31
CA PHE A 59 -4.75 3.32 13.34
C PHE A 59 -5.83 3.03 12.30
N GLU A 60 -5.50 2.45 11.14
CA GLU A 60 -6.48 1.93 10.19
C GLU A 60 -7.42 0.89 10.85
N VAL A 61 -6.85 -0.10 11.55
CA VAL A 61 -7.65 -1.11 12.28
C VAL A 61 -8.49 -0.48 13.39
N VAL A 62 -7.95 0.49 14.13
CA VAL A 62 -8.70 1.23 15.16
C VAL A 62 -9.88 1.99 14.55
N VAL A 63 -9.66 2.69 13.43
CA VAL A 63 -10.71 3.43 12.73
C VAL A 63 -11.80 2.48 12.23
N PHE A 64 -11.45 1.33 11.63
CA PHE A 64 -12.44 0.32 11.23
C PHE A 64 -13.22 -0.23 12.42
N THR A 65 -12.53 -0.50 13.54
CA THR A 65 -13.18 -1.00 14.76
C THR A 65 -14.19 0.02 15.29
N ILE A 66 -13.80 1.29 15.38
CA ILE A 66 -14.70 2.37 15.82
C ILE A 66 -15.88 2.53 14.86
N ALA A 67 -15.66 2.42 13.55
CA ALA A 67 -16.73 2.50 12.57
C ALA A 67 -17.75 1.36 12.75
N VAL A 68 -17.31 0.12 12.92
CA VAL A 68 -18.19 -1.03 13.18
C VAL A 68 -18.97 -0.85 14.48
N LEU A 69 -18.31 -0.43 15.56
CA LEU A 69 -18.96 -0.13 16.84
C LEU A 69 -19.96 1.01 16.73
N GLY A 70 -19.62 2.06 15.97
CA GLY A 70 -20.48 3.21 15.71
C GLY A 70 -21.73 2.84 14.92
N VAL A 71 -21.60 2.01 13.88
CA VAL A 71 -22.75 1.46 13.14
C VAL A 71 -23.63 0.63 14.07
N GLY A 72 -23.03 -0.24 14.89
CA GLY A 72 -23.77 -1.04 15.87
C GLY A 72 -24.51 -0.18 16.91
N PHE A 73 -23.89 0.91 17.37
CA PHE A 73 -24.50 1.86 18.29
C PHE A 73 -25.67 2.62 17.66
N LEU A 74 -25.50 3.15 16.45
CA LEU A 74 -26.53 3.94 15.77
C LEU A 74 -27.76 3.09 15.42
N LEU A 75 -27.56 1.82 15.07
CA LEU A 75 -28.63 0.89 14.71
C LEU A 75 -29.18 0.10 15.92
N ALA A 76 -28.75 0.39 17.15
CA ALA A 76 -29.10 -0.42 18.33
C ALA A 76 -30.60 -0.46 18.64
N ASN A 77 -31.35 0.57 18.24
CA ASN A 77 -32.80 0.68 18.47
C ASN A 77 -33.62 0.48 17.19
N GLU A 78 -32.98 0.17 16.07
CA GLU A 78 -33.68 -0.14 14.83
C GLU A 78 -34.26 -1.55 14.90
N THR A 79 -35.49 -1.71 14.45
CA THR A 79 -36.08 -3.05 14.26
C THR A 79 -35.47 -3.65 12.99
N PRO A 80 -34.73 -4.76 13.07
CA PRO A 80 -34.20 -5.41 11.86
C PRO A 80 -35.34 -5.73 10.90
N THR A 81 -35.10 -5.56 9.60
CA THR A 81 -36.09 -5.90 8.58
C THR A 81 -36.51 -7.36 8.74
N GLU A 82 -37.79 -7.60 8.98
CA GLU A 82 -38.30 -8.94 9.33
C GLU A 82 -38.12 -9.98 8.22
N THR A 83 -38.05 -9.52 6.96
CA THR A 83 -38.03 -10.40 5.79
C THR A 83 -36.61 -10.55 5.24
N VAL A 84 -35.87 -11.55 5.74
CA VAL A 84 -34.63 -12.02 5.13
C VAL A 84 -34.98 -13.02 4.02
N TYR A 85 -34.83 -12.62 2.76
CA TYR A 85 -35.04 -13.52 1.62
C TYR A 85 -33.86 -14.48 1.49
N GLN A 86 -34.12 -15.77 1.69
CA GLN A 86 -33.15 -16.82 1.41
C GLN A 86 -33.22 -17.24 -0.06
N PHE A 87 -32.08 -17.63 -0.63
CA PHE A 87 -32.06 -18.30 -1.93
C PHE A 87 -32.88 -19.58 -1.84
N SER A 88 -33.86 -19.73 -2.74
CA SER A 88 -34.73 -20.91 -2.81
C SER A 88 -34.23 -21.93 -3.84
N ASP A 89 -33.44 -21.49 -4.81
CA ASP A 89 -32.90 -22.35 -5.85
C ASP A 89 -31.62 -23.05 -5.38
N ARG A 90 -31.58 -24.37 -5.59
CA ARG A 90 -30.43 -25.20 -5.20
C ARG A 90 -29.10 -24.75 -5.83
N PRO A 91 -29.04 -24.35 -7.11
CA PRO A 91 -27.78 -23.92 -7.72
C PRO A 91 -27.15 -22.72 -7.01
N SER A 92 -27.93 -21.67 -6.69
CA SER A 92 -27.41 -20.49 -6.01
C SER A 92 -26.94 -20.80 -4.59
N ILE A 93 -27.65 -21.64 -3.85
CA ILE A 93 -27.22 -22.07 -2.52
C ILE A 93 -25.87 -22.80 -2.59
N ILE A 94 -25.72 -23.74 -3.53
CA ILE A 94 -24.48 -24.50 -3.70
C ILE A 94 -23.34 -23.57 -4.11
N LEU A 95 -23.59 -22.67 -5.05
CA LEU A 95 -22.58 -21.72 -5.52
C LEU A 95 -22.15 -20.74 -4.42
N ALA A 96 -23.09 -20.22 -3.64
CA ALA A 96 -22.81 -19.34 -2.51
C ALA A 96 -21.95 -20.04 -1.44
N ARG A 97 -22.26 -21.31 -1.13
CA ARG A 97 -21.47 -22.12 -0.17
C ARG A 97 -20.07 -22.42 -0.69
N LEU A 98 -19.96 -22.76 -1.98
CA LEU A 98 -18.67 -22.98 -2.62
C LEU A 98 -17.84 -21.68 -2.61
N GLY A 99 -18.45 -20.56 -3.00
CA GLY A 99 -17.82 -19.24 -3.00
C GLY A 99 -17.37 -18.80 -1.62
N ALA A 100 -18.19 -19.01 -0.58
CA ALA A 100 -17.81 -18.74 0.80
C ALA A 100 -16.60 -19.58 1.24
N THR A 101 -16.58 -20.87 0.91
CA THR A 101 -15.45 -21.76 1.22
C THR A 101 -14.17 -21.31 0.53
N ILE A 102 -14.23 -21.02 -0.77
CA ILE A 102 -13.06 -20.56 -1.55
C ILE A 102 -12.58 -19.21 -1.01
N SER A 103 -13.49 -18.26 -0.76
CA SER A 103 -13.16 -16.95 -0.21
C SER A 103 -12.46 -17.05 1.14
N ALA A 104 -12.93 -17.94 2.02
CA ALA A 104 -12.29 -18.17 3.31
C ALA A 104 -10.86 -18.71 3.16
N ILE A 105 -10.64 -19.69 2.28
CA ILE A 105 -9.31 -20.28 2.02
C ILE A 105 -8.37 -19.22 1.44
N VAL A 106 -8.81 -18.47 0.43
CA VAL A 106 -8.01 -17.42 -0.21
C VAL A 106 -7.67 -16.31 0.78
N SER A 107 -8.62 -15.89 1.62
CA SER A 107 -8.39 -14.86 2.64
C SER A 107 -7.30 -15.28 3.63
N ILE A 108 -7.31 -16.54 4.06
CA ILE A 108 -6.28 -17.10 4.95
C ILE A 108 -4.92 -17.15 4.25
N GLU A 109 -4.87 -17.63 3.01
CA GLU A 109 -3.61 -17.70 2.24
C GLU A 109 -3.00 -16.31 2.05
N LEU A 110 -3.80 -15.31 1.68
CA LEU A 110 -3.35 -13.92 1.53
C LEU A 110 -2.87 -13.34 2.87
N ALA A 111 -3.57 -13.61 3.98
CA ALA A 111 -3.15 -13.14 5.29
C ALA A 111 -1.79 -13.73 5.72
N ILE A 112 -1.50 -14.98 5.35
CA ILE A 112 -0.25 -15.65 5.70
C ILE A 112 0.88 -15.25 4.74
N ARG A 113 0.61 -15.18 3.43
CA ARG A 113 1.63 -15.02 2.37
C ARG A 113 1.68 -13.65 1.71
N GLY A 114 0.89 -12.68 2.14
CA GLY A 114 0.88 -11.31 1.59
C GLY A 114 2.23 -10.55 1.69
N HIS A 115 3.18 -11.07 2.44
CA HIS A 115 4.56 -10.56 2.50
C HIS A 115 5.45 -11.10 1.36
N LEU A 116 5.06 -12.19 0.71
CA LEU A 116 5.78 -12.83 -0.42
C LEU A 116 5.24 -12.35 -1.77
N SER A 117 3.94 -12.10 -1.87
CA SER A 117 3.28 -11.58 -3.06
C SER A 117 2.16 -10.62 -2.67
N PRO A 118 1.72 -9.73 -3.58
CA PRO A 118 0.45 -9.03 -3.42
C PRO A 118 -0.74 -9.99 -3.30
#